data_AF-A0A5B8XCG5-F1
#
_entry.id   AF-A0A5B8XCG5-F1
#
_cell.length_a   1.000
_cell.length_b   1.000
_cell.length_c   1.000
_cell.angle_alpha   90.00
_cell.angle_beta   90.00
_cell.angle_gamma   90.00
#
_symmetry.space_group_name_H-M   'P 1'
#
loop_
_entity.id
_entity.type
_entity.pdbx_description
1 polymer ?
#
loop_
_entity_poly.entity_id
_entity_poly.type
_entity_poly.pdbx_seq_one_letter_code
_entity_poly.pdbx_strand_id
1 'polypeptide(L)'
;MINHFSLITTACHAGFFLTFNFSTHTILHSSKYRNIAVMQFSHTSRIGKGFEFEVASNLLRNLDRKYDLFFPISDDNGCDLLICNNQNEKHLRIQIKAKQNQEAETIRFGNIDKQAAKNTAFLFYFNDKWAFIPINEFNFGNDSISTQISISEKRFEEKKVDLKTLHNKIIDMLK
;
A
#
# COMPACT_ATOMS: atom_id res chain seq x y z
N MET A 1 -3.02 -5.23 -36.36
CA MET A 1 -1.64 -5.34 -35.84
C MET A 1 -1.57 -4.57 -34.54
N ILE A 2 -1.55 -5.26 -33.40
CA ILE A 2 -1.27 -4.65 -32.10
C ILE A 2 0.17 -5.02 -31.78
N ASN A 3 1.03 -4.01 -31.63
CA ASN A 3 2.43 -4.21 -31.27
C ASN A 3 2.50 -4.71 -29.83
N HIS A 4 2.84 -6.00 -29.66
CA HIS A 4 3.18 -6.57 -28.35
C HIS A 4 4.55 -6.02 -27.92
N PHE A 5 4.53 -4.99 -27.08
CA PHE A 5 5.71 -4.61 -26.30
C PHE A 5 5.72 -5.41 -24.99
N SER A 6 6.46 -6.53 -24.98
CA SER A 6 6.83 -7.22 -23.76
C SER A 6 8.13 -6.62 -23.22
N LEU A 7 8.05 -5.72 -22.25
CA LEU A 7 9.21 -5.32 -21.47
C LEU A 7 9.28 -6.23 -20.23
N ILE A 8 10.13 -7.25 -20.30
CA ILE A 8 10.47 -8.09 -19.16
C ILE A 8 11.62 -7.40 -18.44
N THR A 9 11.33 -6.69 -17.35
CA THR A 9 12.37 -6.11 -16.49
C THR A 9 12.67 -7.08 -15.36
N THR A 10 13.76 -7.82 -15.49
CA THR A 10 14.26 -8.76 -14.46
C THR A 10 15.07 -7.98 -13.43
N ALA A 11 14.50 -7.67 -12.26
CA ALA A 11 15.27 -7.14 -11.14
C ALA A 11 15.85 -8.30 -10.32
N CYS A 12 16.98 -8.85 -10.76
CA CYS A 12 17.76 -9.79 -9.97
C CYS A 12 18.69 -9.02 -9.03
N HIS A 13 18.33 -8.90 -7.75
CA HIS A 13 19.30 -8.81 -6.65
C HIS A 13 18.64 -9.30 -5.34
N ALA A 14 19.34 -10.19 -4.63
CA ALA A 14 18.93 -10.85 -3.38
C ALA A 14 17.87 -11.99 -3.46
N GLY A 15 17.79 -12.74 -4.57
CA GLY A 15 17.06 -14.01 -4.61
C GLY A 15 15.54 -13.95 -4.80
N PHE A 16 15.03 -12.79 -5.22
CA PHE A 16 13.64 -12.61 -5.65
C PHE A 16 13.55 -12.66 -7.18
N PHE A 17 12.67 -13.50 -7.72
CA PHE A 17 12.34 -13.50 -9.15
C PHE A 17 11.04 -12.73 -9.34
N LEU A 18 11.09 -11.66 -10.12
CA LEU A 18 9.94 -10.87 -10.54
C LEU A 18 9.84 -10.97 -12.07
N THR A 19 8.76 -11.55 -12.55
CA THR A 19 8.45 -11.63 -13.98
C THR A 19 7.22 -10.77 -14.24
N PHE A 20 7.39 -9.68 -14.99
CA PHE A 20 6.29 -8.82 -15.41
C PHE A 20 5.70 -9.35 -16.72
N ASN A 21 4.40 -9.62 -16.74
CA ASN A 21 3.66 -9.82 -17.99
C ASN A 21 2.48 -8.85 -18.03
N PHE A 22 2.41 -8.01 -19.06
CA PHE A 22 1.36 -7.00 -19.24
C PHE A 22 0.03 -7.61 -19.74
N SER A 23 -0.27 -8.85 -19.33
CA SER A 23 -1.52 -9.56 -19.58
C SER A 23 -2.06 -10.11 -18.27
N THR A 24 -2.88 -9.29 -17.62
CA THR A 24 -3.94 -9.56 -16.61
C THR A 24 -3.66 -10.38 -15.35
N HIS A 25 -2.58 -11.15 -15.18
CA HIS A 25 -2.36 -11.91 -13.94
C HIS A 25 -0.87 -12.08 -13.64
N THR A 26 -0.44 -11.73 -12.41
CA THR A 26 0.92 -12.01 -11.92
C THR A 26 0.85 -13.05 -10.81
N ILE A 27 1.43 -14.23 -11.04
CA ILE A 27 1.55 -15.29 -10.04
C ILE A 27 3.03 -15.42 -9.68
N LEU A 28 3.39 -15.12 -8.43
CA LEU A 28 4.71 -15.33 -7.87
C LEU A 28 4.78 -16.74 -7.26
N HIS A 29 5.74 -17.54 -7.70
CA HIS A 29 6.03 -18.85 -7.11
C HIS A 29 7.50 -18.88 -6.65
N SER A 30 7.74 -19.16 -5.37
CA SER A 30 9.07 -19.47 -4.84
C SER A 30 8.94 -20.52 -3.76
N SER A 31 9.71 -21.61 -3.88
CA SER A 31 9.74 -22.72 -2.92
C SER A 31 10.39 -22.37 -1.58
N LYS A 32 10.93 -21.15 -1.42
CA LYS A 32 11.66 -20.69 -0.22
C LYS A 32 10.91 -19.68 0.66
N TYR A 33 9.83 -19.07 0.18
CA TYR A 33 9.11 -18.02 0.91
C TYR A 33 7.61 -18.34 0.94
N ARG A 34 7.00 -18.30 2.13
CA ARG A 34 5.55 -18.48 2.33
C ARG A 34 4.72 -17.25 1.94
N ASN A 35 5.37 -16.12 1.68
CA ASN A 35 4.69 -14.85 1.40
C ASN A 35 4.57 -14.68 -0.12
N ILE A 36 3.36 -14.90 -0.64
CA ILE A 36 3.01 -14.76 -2.05
C ILE A 36 2.26 -13.44 -2.23
N ALA A 37 2.81 -12.54 -3.04
CA ALA A 37 2.13 -11.33 -3.49
C ALA A 37 1.56 -11.56 -4.90
N VAL A 38 0.23 -11.60 -5.03
CA VAL A 38 -0.47 -11.67 -6.33
C VAL A 38 -1.15 -10.32 -6.54
N MET A 39 -0.75 -9.60 -7.59
CA MET A 39 -1.31 -8.29 -7.91
C MET A 39 -1.91 -8.31 -9.32
N GLN A 40 -3.16 -7.87 -9.44
CA GLN A 40 -3.90 -7.77 -10.70
C GLN A 40 -3.82 -6.33 -11.23
N PHE A 41 -3.55 -6.18 -12.53
CA PHE A 41 -3.49 -4.88 -13.20
C PHE A 41 -4.75 -4.67 -14.06
N SER A 42 -5.53 -3.64 -13.76
CA SER A 42 -6.50 -3.06 -14.69
C SER A 42 -5.90 -1.81 -15.36
N HIS A 43 -6.35 -1.46 -16.57
CA HIS A 43 -5.72 -0.43 -17.42
C HIS A 43 -5.71 1.00 -16.82
N THR A 44 -6.43 1.27 -15.74
CA THR A 44 -6.74 2.62 -15.26
C THR A 44 -5.88 3.13 -14.09
N SER A 45 -4.96 2.36 -13.50
CA SER A 45 -4.20 2.80 -12.31
C SER A 45 -2.74 2.35 -12.21
N ARG A 46 -2.01 2.33 -13.33
CA ARG A 46 -0.58 1.89 -13.38
C ARG A 46 0.31 2.54 -12.31
N ILE A 47 0.13 3.84 -12.04
CA ILE A 47 0.94 4.59 -11.05
C ILE A 47 0.60 4.14 -9.62
N GLY A 48 -0.69 4.07 -9.27
CA GLY A 48 -1.13 3.62 -7.94
C GLY A 48 -0.67 2.21 -7.62
N LYS A 49 -0.84 1.27 -8.57
CA LYS A 49 -0.35 -0.11 -8.41
C LYS A 49 1.17 -0.21 -8.29
N GLY A 50 1.92 0.70 -8.93
CA GLY A 50 3.38 0.79 -8.75
C GLY A 50 3.77 1.12 -7.32
N PHE A 51 3.08 2.09 -6.70
CA PHE A 51 3.27 2.46 -5.31
C PHE A 51 2.85 1.36 -4.33
N GLU A 52 1.72 0.69 -4.59
CA GLU A 52 1.29 -0.48 -3.80
C GLU A 52 2.36 -1.58 -3.81
N PHE A 53 2.92 -1.88 -4.99
CA PHE A 53 3.98 -2.86 -5.15
C PHE A 53 5.29 -2.46 -4.46
N GLU A 54 5.69 -1.19 -4.55
CA GLU A 54 6.88 -0.66 -3.89
C GLU A 54 6.81 -0.86 -2.37
N VAL A 55 5.66 -0.50 -1.78
CA VAL A 55 5.39 -0.65 -0.35
C VAL A 55 5.43 -2.11 0.04
N ALA A 56 4.69 -2.97 -0.67
CA ALA A 56 4.67 -4.40 -0.39
C ALA A 56 6.05 -5.04 -0.49
N SER A 57 6.83 -4.70 -1.52
CA SER A 57 8.19 -5.20 -1.71
C SER A 57 9.10 -4.78 -0.55
N ASN A 58 8.96 -3.54 -0.07
CA ASN A 58 9.70 -3.09 1.09
C ASN A 58 9.31 -3.87 2.36
N LEU A 59 8.01 -4.07 2.59
CA LEU A 59 7.51 -4.81 3.74
C LEU A 59 7.95 -6.28 3.72
N LEU A 60 7.86 -6.96 2.58
CA LEU A 60 8.30 -8.35 2.44
C LEU A 60 9.79 -8.55 2.74
N ARG A 61 10.62 -7.52 2.54
CA ARG A 61 12.06 -7.57 2.82
C ARG A 61 12.38 -7.35 4.30
N ASN A 62 11.57 -6.54 4.99
CA ASN A 62 11.91 -6.04 6.33
C ASN A 62 11.01 -6.59 7.45
N LEU A 63 9.86 -7.18 7.12
CA LEU A 63 9.01 -7.84 8.12
C LEU A 63 9.56 -9.22 8.50
N ASP A 64 9.44 -9.55 9.78
CA ASP A 64 9.71 -10.88 10.29
C ASP A 64 8.77 -11.93 9.67
N ARG A 65 9.21 -13.19 9.65
CA ARG A 65 8.45 -14.34 9.11
C ARG A 65 7.14 -14.66 9.84
N LYS A 66 6.84 -13.99 10.94
CA LYS A 66 5.58 -14.10 11.69
C LYS A 66 4.49 -13.16 11.17
N TYR A 67 4.78 -12.43 10.10
CA TYR A 67 3.82 -11.56 9.44
C TYR A 67 3.58 -12.01 8.00
N ASP A 68 2.30 -12.19 7.67
CA ASP A 68 1.83 -12.49 6.32
C ASP A 68 1.31 -11.21 5.66
N LEU A 69 1.56 -11.05 4.37
CA LEU A 69 1.12 -9.92 3.56
C LEU A 69 0.17 -10.41 2.47
N PHE A 70 -1.01 -9.80 2.38
CA PHE A 70 -2.05 -10.13 1.39
C PHE A 70 -2.42 -8.91 0.57
N PHE A 71 -2.69 -9.14 -0.72
CA PHE A 71 -3.29 -8.17 -1.62
C PHE A 71 -4.75 -8.55 -1.84
N PRO A 72 -5.71 -7.72 -1.41
CA PRO A 72 -7.11 -7.93 -1.73
C PRO A 72 -7.31 -7.95 -3.26
N ILE A 73 -8.10 -8.92 -3.75
CA ILE A 73 -8.35 -9.09 -5.19
C ILE A 73 -9.33 -8.03 -5.72
N SER A 74 -10.25 -7.55 -4.88
CA SER A 74 -11.20 -6.49 -5.23
C SER A 74 -10.83 -5.16 -4.57
N ASP A 75 -10.88 -4.09 -5.36
CA ASP A 75 -10.68 -2.70 -4.90
C ASP A 75 -11.87 -2.19 -4.04
N ASP A 76 -12.94 -2.99 -3.87
CA ASP A 76 -14.25 -2.56 -3.32
C ASP A 76 -14.25 -2.23 -1.82
N ASN A 77 -13.20 -2.63 -1.09
CA ASN A 77 -13.15 -2.46 0.38
C ASN A 77 -12.09 -1.45 0.83
N GLY A 78 -11.56 -0.59 -0.04
CA GLY A 78 -10.60 0.45 0.35
C GLY A 78 -9.37 -0.06 1.12
N CYS A 79 -8.91 -1.26 0.78
CA CYS A 79 -7.77 -1.91 1.40
C CYS A 79 -6.83 -2.34 0.28
N ASP A 80 -5.63 -1.78 0.24
CA ASP A 80 -4.65 -2.07 -0.81
C ASP A 80 -3.66 -3.15 -0.35
N LEU A 81 -3.36 -3.20 0.95
CA LEU A 81 -2.59 -4.28 1.59
C LEU A 81 -3.22 -4.69 2.91
N LEU A 82 -3.23 -5.99 3.19
CA LEU A 82 -3.59 -6.54 4.50
C LEU A 82 -2.36 -7.23 5.10
N ILE A 83 -2.03 -6.89 6.34
CA ILE A 83 -0.90 -7.45 7.07
C ILE A 83 -1.45 -8.20 8.28
N CYS A 84 -1.15 -9.48 8.40
CA CYS A 84 -1.59 -10.31 9.51
C CYS A 84 -0.39 -10.72 10.36
N ASN A 85 -0.57 -10.73 11.68
CA ASN A 85 0.38 -11.34 12.62
C ASN A 85 -0.09 -12.76 12.95
N ASN A 86 0.69 -13.72 12.48
CA ASN A 86 0.35 -15.15 12.47
C ASN A 86 0.36 -15.75 13.89
N GLN A 87 0.88 -15.02 14.88
CA GLN A 87 1.00 -15.48 16.26
C GLN A 87 -0.20 -15.10 17.12
N ASN A 88 -0.94 -14.05 16.77
CA ASN A 88 -2.02 -13.50 17.61
C ASN A 88 -3.26 -13.06 16.82
N GLU A 89 -3.35 -13.42 15.54
CA GLU A 89 -4.48 -13.13 14.64
C GLU A 89 -4.82 -11.64 14.48
N LYS A 90 -3.96 -10.74 14.99
CA LYS A 90 -4.10 -9.30 14.75
C LYS A 90 -3.79 -9.01 13.29
N HIS A 91 -4.56 -8.10 12.71
CA HIS A 91 -4.37 -7.67 11.34
C HIS A 91 -4.48 -6.16 11.21
N LEU A 92 -3.79 -5.62 10.21
CA LEU A 92 -3.74 -4.20 9.88
C LEU A 92 -4.05 -4.06 8.39
N ARG A 93 -5.08 -3.26 8.09
CA ARG A 93 -5.42 -2.85 6.72
C ARG A 93 -4.62 -1.60 6.39
N ILE A 94 -3.98 -1.57 5.22
CA ILE A 94 -3.28 -0.40 4.71
C ILE A 94 -3.99 0.08 3.46
N GLN A 95 -4.34 1.37 3.45
CA GLN A 95 -4.82 2.06 2.25
C GLN A 95 -3.72 3.02 1.75
N ILE A 96 -3.33 2.86 0.50
CA ILE A 96 -2.24 3.57 -0.15
C ILE A 96 -2.83 4.62 -1.08
N LYS A 97 -2.49 5.89 -0.85
CA LYS A 97 -3.02 7.01 -1.65
C LYS A 97 -1.86 7.87 -2.14
N ALA A 98 -1.72 7.94 -3.45
CA ALA A 98 -0.69 8.76 -4.08
C ALA A 98 -1.30 10.00 -4.72
N LYS A 99 -0.59 11.12 -4.60
CA LYS A 99 -0.89 12.36 -5.32
C LYS A 99 0.42 13.00 -5.76
N GLN A 100 0.46 13.46 -7.01
CA GLN A 100 1.61 14.16 -7.57
C GLN A 100 1.24 15.63 -7.83
N ASN A 101 2.20 16.53 -7.63
CA ASN A 101 2.20 17.93 -8.08
C ASN A 101 0.90 18.72 -7.82
N GLN A 102 0.73 19.19 -6.60
CA GLN A 102 -0.12 20.34 -6.30
C GLN A 102 0.59 21.23 -5.28
N GLU A 103 0.85 22.49 -5.63
CA GLU A 103 1.12 23.53 -4.63
C GLU A 103 -0.20 23.78 -3.90
N ALA A 104 -0.35 23.22 -2.71
CA ALA A 104 -1.56 23.37 -1.93
C ALA A 104 -1.26 23.19 -0.45
N GLU A 105 -1.59 24.21 0.37
CA GLU A 105 -1.48 24.14 1.84
C GLU A 105 -2.22 22.92 2.44
N THR A 106 -3.22 22.41 1.72
CA THR A 106 -3.99 21.21 2.06
C THR A 106 -3.95 20.19 0.93
N ILE A 107 -3.43 19.00 1.24
CA ILE A 107 -3.36 17.86 0.34
C ILE A 107 -4.66 17.05 0.49
N ARG A 108 -5.42 16.91 -0.60
CA ARG A 108 -6.69 16.16 -0.62
C ARG A 108 -6.54 14.82 -1.32
N PHE A 109 -6.81 13.74 -0.60
CA PHE A 109 -6.81 12.36 -1.11
C PHE A 109 -8.23 11.84 -1.22
N GLY A 110 -8.63 11.33 -2.39
CA GLY A 110 -9.99 10.82 -2.63
C GLY A 110 -10.12 9.30 -2.54
N ASN A 111 -11.35 8.84 -2.75
CA ASN A 111 -11.76 7.43 -2.73
C ASN A 111 -11.36 6.69 -1.45
N ILE A 112 -11.59 7.36 -0.31
CA ILE A 112 -11.44 6.78 1.02
C ILE A 112 -12.70 6.01 1.35
N ASP A 113 -12.53 4.79 1.85
CA ASP A 113 -13.65 3.96 2.28
C ASP A 113 -14.33 4.58 3.51
N LYS A 114 -15.65 4.73 3.43
CA LYS A 114 -16.49 5.32 4.48
C LYS A 114 -16.62 4.42 5.71
N GLN A 115 -16.32 3.13 5.58
CA GLN A 115 -16.37 2.14 6.65
C GLN A 115 -14.99 1.53 6.95
N ALA A 116 -13.92 2.29 6.68
CA ALA A 116 -12.58 1.83 6.98
C ALA A 116 -12.51 1.36 8.45
N ALA A 117 -12.09 0.10 8.65
CA ALA A 117 -12.15 -0.54 9.95
C ALA A 117 -11.18 0.14 10.93
N LYS A 118 -11.43 -0.01 12.24
CA LYS A 118 -10.60 0.61 13.31
C LYS A 118 -9.11 0.25 13.21
N ASN A 119 -8.79 -0.88 12.59
CA ASN A 119 -7.44 -1.35 12.32
C ASN A 119 -6.96 -1.01 10.90
N THR A 120 -7.31 0.19 10.42
CA THR A 120 -6.82 0.72 9.14
C THR A 120 -5.74 1.75 9.40
N ALA A 121 -4.71 1.77 8.57
CA ALA A 121 -3.78 2.88 8.47
C ALA A 121 -3.67 3.33 7.01
N PHE A 122 -3.38 4.61 6.84
CA PHE A 122 -3.18 5.22 5.55
C PHE A 122 -1.69 5.43 5.30
N LEU A 123 -1.26 5.13 4.09
CA LEU A 123 0.06 5.46 3.60
C LEU A 123 -0.07 6.42 2.41
N PHE A 124 0.28 7.67 2.65
CA PHE A 124 0.13 8.74 1.67
C PHE A 124 1.47 8.99 0.96
N TYR A 125 1.44 9.03 -0.37
CA TYR A 125 2.56 9.48 -1.18
C TYR A 125 2.27 10.89 -1.72
N PHE A 126 3.18 11.82 -1.45
CA PHE A 126 3.12 13.19 -1.95
C PHE A 126 4.53 13.78 -2.05
N ASN A 127 4.86 14.42 -3.19
CA ASN A 127 6.16 15.05 -3.45
C ASN A 127 7.36 14.17 -3.06
N ASP A 128 7.38 12.93 -3.56
CA ASP A 128 8.44 11.93 -3.35
C ASP A 128 8.70 11.56 -1.88
N LYS A 129 7.69 11.78 -1.04
CA LYS A 129 7.71 11.44 0.38
C LYS A 129 6.50 10.58 0.72
N TRP A 130 6.70 9.76 1.75
CA TRP A 130 5.67 8.91 2.32
C TRP A 130 5.27 9.41 3.70
N ALA A 131 3.98 9.36 4.03
CA ALA A 131 3.47 9.63 5.37
C ALA A 131 2.56 8.48 5.84
N PHE A 132 2.76 8.01 7.07
CA PHE A 132 1.97 6.94 7.66
C PHE A 132 1.07 7.51 8.75
N ILE A 133 -0.25 7.33 8.60
CA ILE A 133 -1.24 7.88 9.52
C ILE A 133 -2.30 6.82 9.84
N PRO A 134 -2.35 6.31 11.07
CA PRO A 134 -3.43 5.44 11.54
C PRO A 134 -4.82 6.09 11.43
N ILE A 135 -5.86 5.29 11.18
CA ILE A 135 -7.23 5.81 10.99
C ILE A 135 -7.77 6.54 12.22
N ASN A 136 -7.39 6.12 13.42
CA ASN A 136 -7.84 6.70 14.69
C ASN A 136 -7.30 8.13 14.91
N GLU A 137 -6.34 8.60 14.12
CA GLU A 137 -5.91 9.99 14.14
C GLU A 137 -6.79 10.90 13.27
N PHE A 138 -7.76 10.35 12.55
CA PHE A 138 -8.73 11.12 11.79
C PHE A 138 -10.04 11.19 12.56
N ASN A 139 -10.49 12.42 12.82
CA ASN A 139 -11.84 12.66 13.33
C ASN A 139 -12.78 12.76 12.12
N PHE A 140 -13.25 11.61 11.66
CA PHE A 140 -14.44 11.58 10.82
C PHE A 140 -15.61 11.90 11.75
N GLY A 141 -16.17 13.11 11.66
CA GLY A 141 -17.35 13.48 12.44
C GLY A 141 -18.53 12.53 12.20
N ASN A 142 -19.61 12.67 12.97
CA ASN A 142 -20.87 11.93 12.75
C ASN A 142 -21.52 12.25 11.39
N ASP A 143 -21.04 13.29 10.70
CA ASP A 143 -21.43 13.59 9.33
C ASP A 143 -20.66 12.69 8.37
N SER A 144 -21.35 11.64 7.94
CA SER A 144 -21.11 11.01 6.66
C SER A 144 -20.92 12.08 5.56
N ILE A 145 -20.12 11.72 4.54
CA ILE A 145 -19.89 12.45 3.28
C ILE A 145 -18.59 13.26 3.24
N SER A 146 -17.45 12.61 3.43
CA SER A 146 -16.36 12.87 2.49
C SER A 146 -15.69 11.56 2.09
N THR A 147 -15.71 11.24 0.80
CA THR A 147 -14.83 10.23 0.20
C THR A 147 -13.39 10.74 0.11
N GLN A 148 -13.07 11.82 0.83
CA GLN A 148 -11.84 12.56 0.73
C GLN A 148 -11.26 12.84 2.11
N ILE A 149 -10.00 12.51 2.31
CA ILE A 149 -9.20 12.92 3.46
C ILE A 149 -8.39 14.15 3.05
N SER A 150 -8.43 15.19 3.88
CA SER A 150 -7.59 16.38 3.75
C SER A 150 -6.50 16.39 4.83
N ILE A 151 -5.25 16.58 4.43
CA ILE A 151 -4.09 16.62 5.33
C ILE A 151 -3.31 17.90 5.02
N SER A 152 -3.02 18.70 6.04
CA SER A 152 -2.15 19.87 5.88
C SER A 152 -0.71 19.43 5.59
N GLU A 153 0.04 20.23 4.84
CA GLU A 153 1.47 19.93 4.58
C GLU A 153 2.27 19.74 5.87
N LYS A 154 2.00 20.56 6.89
CA LYS A 154 2.62 20.44 8.22
C LYS A 154 2.37 19.05 8.83
N ARG A 155 1.11 18.59 8.85
CA ARG A 155 0.76 17.27 9.39
C ARG A 155 1.39 16.15 8.56
N PHE A 156 1.48 16.32 7.25
CA PHE A 156 2.14 15.36 6.37
C PHE A 156 3.62 15.21 6.73
N GLU A 157 4.35 16.32 6.90
CA GLU A 157 5.76 16.30 7.30
C GLU A 157 5.99 15.70 8.69
N GLU A 158 5.11 15.99 9.66
CA GLU A 158 5.15 15.40 11.01
C GLU A 158 4.94 13.86 10.99
N LYS A 159 4.18 13.37 10.01
CA LYS A 159 3.84 11.95 9.85
C LYS A 159 4.69 11.23 8.81
N LYS A 160 5.70 11.91 8.28
CA LYS A 160 6.60 11.38 7.26
C LYS A 160 7.29 10.11 7.77
N VAL A 161 7.43 9.13 6.89
CA VAL A 161 8.08 7.85 7.16
C VAL A 161 9.00 7.50 5.99
N ASP A 162 10.13 6.87 6.30
CA ASP A 162 10.95 6.20 5.28
C ASP A 162 10.38 4.78 5.08
N LEU A 163 10.15 4.37 3.83
CA LEU A 163 9.69 3.01 3.55
C LEU A 163 10.58 1.95 4.21
N LYS A 164 11.91 2.15 4.27
CA LYS A 164 12.85 1.23 4.93
C LYS A 164 12.51 0.99 6.41
N THR A 165 11.90 1.96 7.08
CA THR A 165 11.53 1.88 8.50
C THR A 165 10.02 1.72 8.73
N LEU A 166 9.21 1.66 7.66
CA LEU A 166 7.76 1.53 7.73
C LEU A 166 7.30 0.28 8.52
N HIS A 167 8.05 -0.82 8.40
CA HIS A 167 7.77 -2.07 9.12
C HIS A 167 7.69 -1.87 10.64
N ASN A 168 8.48 -0.96 11.23
CA ASN A 168 8.44 -0.68 12.66
C ASN A 168 7.08 -0.10 13.08
N LYS A 169 6.54 0.83 12.28
CA LYS A 169 5.21 1.43 12.54
C LYS A 169 4.09 0.38 12.45
N ILE A 170 4.18 -0.52 11.48
CA ILE A 170 3.23 -1.62 11.30
C ILE A 170 3.30 -2.59 12.48
N ILE A 171 4.50 -2.98 12.89
CA ILE A 171 4.71 -3.88 14.03
C ILE A 171 4.12 -3.27 15.30
N ASP A 172 4.31 -1.98 15.55
CA ASP A 172 3.75 -1.30 16.73
C ASP A 172 2.23 -1.32 16.75
N MET A 173 1.56 -1.23 15.58
CA MET A 173 0.11 -1.37 15.48
C MET A 173 -0.40 -2.82 15.62
N LEU A 174 0.46 -3.80 15.38
CA LEU A 174 0.15 -5.23 15.45
C LEU A 174 0.58 -5.90 16.78
N LYS A 175 1.16 -5.13 17.71
CA LYS A 175 1.44 -5.55 19.10
C LYS A 175 0.15 -5.63 19.90
#